data_AF-A0A812ITC3-F1
#
_entry.id   AF-A0A812ITC3-F1
#
_cell.length_a   1.000
_cell.length_b   1.000
_cell.length_c   1.000
_cell.angle_alpha   90.00
_cell.angle_beta   90.00
_cell.angle_gamma   90.00
#
_symmetry.space_group_name_H-M   'P 1'
#
loop_
_entity.id
_entity.type
_entity.pdbx_description
1 polymer ?
#
loop_
_entity_poly.entity_id
_entity_poly.type
_entity_poly.pdbx_seq_one_letter_code
_entity_poly.pdbx_strand_id
1 'polypeptide(L)'
;KGKGKGDKGKGKVKGKGKGKKGGGKAKGGGKGGGKKGAAKVVIEAHRHEGAFVSKGKDDSLVTRNLVPGESVYGEKRLVAEAADGEEKIEYRVWNPFRSKLGAGIVGGIGACPVKPGAKVLYLGGASGTTVSHVSDMVGPEGVVYAVEFSHRSGRDLTNMAKRRPNVVPIVEDARQPQRYRMLIGMVDVIFSDVAQPDQARIVTHNAGFFLKNNGWVMISIKANCVDSTAAPEAVFAMEIDKLRKDGVKPKEQLTLEPYHRDHALVVGVYRASKKKKE
;
A
#
# COMPACT_ATOMS: atom_id res chain seq x y z
N LYS A 1 -5.30 -51.34 65.71
CA LYS A 1 -4.03 -51.95 65.21
C LYS A 1 -3.24 -50.79 64.56
N GLY A 2 -2.31 -50.06 65.18
CA GLY A 2 -1.06 -50.46 65.85
C GLY A 2 -0.07 -50.98 64.79
N LYS A 3 1.17 -50.52 64.57
CA LYS A 3 2.18 -49.67 65.26
C LYS A 3 3.18 -49.19 64.18
N GLY A 4 3.82 -48.02 64.26
CA GLY A 4 5.18 -47.78 64.83
C GLY A 4 6.29 -47.96 63.77
N LYS A 5 7.38 -47.20 63.61
CA LYS A 5 8.26 -46.32 64.44
C LYS A 5 8.98 -45.36 63.45
N GLY A 6 9.35 -44.11 63.73
CA GLY A 6 10.40 -43.65 64.68
C GLY A 6 11.81 -43.99 64.16
N ASP A 7 12.85 -43.16 64.14
CA ASP A 7 13.17 -41.86 64.74
C ASP A 7 14.64 -41.50 64.33
N LYS A 8 15.05 -40.22 64.43
CA LYS A 8 16.43 -39.67 64.54
C LYS A 8 17.46 -39.96 63.41
N GLY A 9 18.28 -39.02 62.94
CA GLY A 9 18.73 -37.72 63.46
C GLY A 9 20.22 -37.53 63.15
N LYS A 10 20.71 -36.28 63.26
CA LYS A 10 22.11 -35.77 63.11
C LYS A 10 22.50 -35.42 61.65
N GLY A 11 23.06 -34.26 61.33
CA GLY A 11 23.51 -33.12 62.12
C GLY A 11 24.67 -32.41 61.40
N LYS A 12 24.71 -31.06 61.52
CA LYS A 12 25.88 -30.14 61.40
C LYS A 12 26.51 -29.97 60.01
N VAL A 13 26.38 -28.80 59.37
CA VAL A 13 27.14 -27.54 59.58
C VAL A 13 28.63 -27.68 59.23
N LYS A 14 29.08 -26.99 58.17
CA LYS A 14 30.17 -25.98 58.22
C LYS A 14 30.44 -25.39 56.84
N GLY A 15 30.20 -24.08 56.73
CA GLY A 15 30.87 -23.26 55.73
C GLY A 15 32.30 -22.90 56.15
N LYS A 16 33.05 -22.37 55.17
CA LYS A 16 34.31 -21.59 55.19
C LYS A 16 35.15 -22.05 53.99
N GLY A 17 35.72 -21.23 53.13
CA GLY A 17 35.85 -19.78 53.06
C GLY A 17 37.00 -19.42 52.12
N LYS A 18 36.92 -18.22 51.54
CA LYS A 18 37.98 -17.27 51.14
C LYS A 18 39.29 -17.76 50.48
N GLY A 19 39.61 -17.11 49.35
CA GLY A 19 40.97 -16.67 48.99
C GLY A 19 41.23 -16.70 47.49
N LYS A 20 41.22 -15.55 46.78
CA LYS A 20 42.42 -14.79 46.28
C LYS A 20 43.29 -15.62 45.31
N LYS A 21 43.70 -15.20 44.11
CA LYS A 21 44.26 -13.90 43.66
C LYS A 21 44.64 -14.02 42.15
N GLY A 22 44.69 -12.89 41.44
CA GLY A 22 45.46 -12.68 40.19
C GLY A 22 44.63 -12.84 38.90
N GLY A 23 44.54 -11.90 37.97
CA GLY A 23 45.38 -10.74 37.65
C GLY A 23 45.76 -10.84 36.16
N GLY A 24 45.18 -10.01 35.29
CA GLY A 24 45.54 -10.00 33.86
C GLY A 24 44.61 -9.16 32.98
N LYS A 25 44.91 -7.86 32.85
CA LYS A 25 44.39 -6.97 31.81
C LYS A 25 45.10 -7.27 30.47
N ALA A 26 44.35 -7.48 29.40
CA ALA A 26 44.69 -7.05 28.01
C ALA A 26 43.44 -7.25 27.14
N LYS A 27 42.71 -6.19 26.79
CA LYS A 27 42.82 -5.40 25.54
C LYS A 27 42.34 -6.15 24.29
N GLY A 28 41.24 -5.63 23.74
CA GLY A 28 41.20 -5.22 22.34
C GLY A 28 40.67 -6.25 21.35
N GLY A 29 39.39 -6.15 21.03
CA GLY A 29 38.78 -6.86 19.91
C GLY A 29 37.34 -6.44 19.66
N GLY A 30 37.03 -5.17 19.88
CA GLY A 30 35.73 -4.59 19.52
C GLY A 30 35.59 -4.68 18.00
N LYS A 31 34.85 -5.69 17.54
CA LYS A 31 34.42 -5.83 16.15
C LYS A 31 33.37 -4.75 15.91
N GLY A 32 33.85 -3.54 15.64
CA GLY A 32 33.07 -2.44 15.11
C GLY A 32 32.55 -2.84 13.73
N GLY A 33 31.43 -3.55 13.72
CA GLY A 33 30.57 -3.66 12.54
C GLY A 33 30.05 -2.26 12.28
N GLY A 34 30.73 -1.56 11.36
CA GLY A 34 30.44 -0.19 11.02
C GLY A 34 28.94 0.00 10.79
N LYS A 35 28.37 1.00 11.47
CA LYS A 35 27.16 1.65 10.99
C LYS A 35 27.45 2.00 9.54
N LYS A 36 26.87 1.25 8.59
CA LYS A 36 26.79 1.67 7.20
C LYS A 36 26.30 3.11 7.26
N GLY A 37 27.17 4.07 6.93
CA GLY A 37 26.79 5.47 6.85
C GLY A 37 25.51 5.53 6.06
N ALA A 38 24.49 6.21 6.59
CA ALA A 38 23.25 6.41 5.87
C ALA A 38 23.63 6.98 4.51
N ALA A 39 23.49 6.18 3.46
CA ALA A 39 23.78 6.62 2.10
C ALA A 39 22.99 7.91 1.92
N LYS A 40 23.66 9.00 1.55
CA LYS A 40 23.01 10.30 1.35
C LYS A 40 22.08 10.14 0.15
N VAL A 41 20.81 9.87 0.43
CA VAL A 41 19.78 9.69 -0.59
C VAL A 41 19.27 11.07 -0.98
N VAL A 42 19.25 11.36 -2.27
CA VAL A 42 18.61 12.58 -2.81
C VAL A 42 17.17 12.23 -3.16
N ILE A 43 16.21 13.01 -2.67
CA ILE A 43 14.80 12.84 -3.01
C ILE A 43 14.43 13.89 -4.06
N GLU A 44 13.94 13.44 -5.21
CA GLU A 44 13.45 14.29 -6.29
C GLU A 44 11.94 14.08 -6.48
N ALA A 45 11.24 15.15 -6.89
CA ALA A 45 9.83 15.04 -7.26
C ALA A 45 9.68 14.19 -8.53
N HIS A 46 8.71 13.27 -8.54
CA HIS A 46 8.35 12.54 -9.74
C HIS A 46 7.45 13.41 -10.63
N ARG A 47 7.28 13.05 -11.91
CA ARG A 47 6.33 13.71 -12.84
C ARG A 47 4.87 13.70 -12.36
N HIS A 48 4.53 12.78 -11.45
CA HIS A 48 3.18 12.63 -10.88
C HIS A 48 3.18 13.24 -9.49
N GLU A 49 2.24 14.14 -9.25
CA GLU A 49 2.12 14.84 -7.96
C GLU A 49 1.94 13.87 -6.79
N GLY A 50 2.61 14.14 -5.67
CA GLY A 50 2.57 13.30 -4.47
C GLY A 50 3.47 12.06 -4.51
N ALA A 51 4.08 11.75 -5.66
CA ALA A 51 5.10 10.71 -5.79
C ALA A 51 6.51 11.32 -5.92
N PHE A 52 7.51 10.63 -5.39
CA PHE A 52 8.91 11.06 -5.39
C PHE A 52 9.82 9.91 -5.78
N VAL A 53 11.04 10.22 -6.20
CA VAL A 53 12.08 9.24 -6.51
C VAL A 53 13.27 9.48 -5.58
N SER A 54 13.68 8.42 -4.90
CA SER A 54 14.92 8.37 -4.15
C SER A 54 16.05 7.97 -5.09
N LYS A 55 16.93 8.91 -5.45
CA LYS A 55 18.15 8.64 -6.20
C LYS A 55 19.27 8.16 -5.28
N GLY A 56 19.86 7.03 -5.64
CA GLY A 56 20.90 6.38 -4.86
C GLY A 56 21.69 5.40 -5.72
N LYS A 57 22.11 4.28 -5.12
CA LYS A 57 22.71 3.18 -5.88
C LYS A 57 21.67 2.50 -6.78
N ASP A 58 20.46 2.34 -6.25
CA ASP A 58 19.29 1.83 -6.94
C ASP A 58 18.17 2.85 -6.73
N ASP A 59 17.61 3.37 -7.83
CA ASP A 59 16.52 4.33 -7.76
C ASP A 59 15.26 3.65 -7.24
N SER A 60 14.53 4.32 -6.36
CA SER A 60 13.34 3.77 -5.72
C SER A 60 12.20 4.77 -5.73
N LEU A 61 10.99 4.30 -6.05
CA LEU A 61 9.77 5.08 -5.89
C LEU A 61 9.47 5.26 -4.40
N VAL A 62 9.16 6.49 -3.97
CA VAL A 62 8.87 6.80 -2.57
C VAL A 62 7.66 7.75 -2.45
N THR A 63 6.96 7.67 -1.33
CA THR A 63 5.87 8.59 -0.95
C THR A 63 6.22 9.29 0.36
N ARG A 64 5.75 10.53 0.54
CA ARG A 64 5.91 11.26 1.82
C ARG A 64 5.04 10.58 2.88
N ASN A 65 5.63 10.15 3.98
CA ASN A 65 4.88 9.47 5.04
C ASN A 65 3.95 10.45 5.76
N LEU A 66 2.66 10.15 5.79
CA LEU A 66 1.68 10.94 6.55
C LEU A 66 1.80 10.71 8.06
N VAL A 67 2.32 9.55 8.50
CA VAL A 67 2.48 9.18 9.91
C VAL A 67 3.94 8.84 10.19
N PRO A 68 4.80 9.86 10.43
CA PRO A 68 6.23 9.65 10.67
C PRO A 68 6.49 8.68 11.83
N GLY A 69 7.55 7.86 11.72
CA GLY A 69 7.91 6.91 12.78
C GLY A 69 7.31 5.51 12.62
N GLU A 70 6.24 5.35 11.84
CA GLU A 70 5.53 4.08 11.67
C GLU A 70 5.63 3.54 10.22
N SER A 71 5.96 2.25 10.09
CA SER A 71 5.88 1.50 8.82
C SER A 71 4.63 0.63 8.84
N VAL A 72 3.96 0.46 7.70
CA VAL A 72 2.72 -0.33 7.62
C VAL A 72 3.00 -1.82 7.47
N TYR A 73 3.96 -2.18 6.63
CA TYR A 73 4.27 -3.58 6.31
C TYR A 73 5.78 -3.89 6.40
N GLY A 74 6.53 -3.06 7.13
CA GLY A 74 7.97 -3.21 7.33
C GLY A 74 8.83 -2.70 6.17
N GLU A 75 8.29 -1.83 5.33
CA GLU A 75 9.02 -1.16 4.25
C GLU A 75 10.15 -0.27 4.77
N LYS A 76 11.17 -0.09 3.91
CA LYS A 76 12.27 0.82 4.20
C LYS A 76 11.76 2.25 4.24
N ARG A 77 12.20 3.00 5.26
CA ARG A 77 11.89 4.42 5.45
C ARG A 77 13.16 5.24 5.29
N LEU A 78 13.02 6.41 4.70
CA LEU A 78 14.10 7.34 4.42
C LEU A 78 13.76 8.63 5.14
N VAL A 79 14.73 9.24 5.80
CA VAL A 79 14.55 10.54 6.42
C VAL A 79 15.40 11.51 5.61
N ALA A 80 14.76 12.54 5.06
CA ALA A 80 15.42 13.64 4.41
C ALA A 80 15.16 14.92 5.21
N GLU A 81 16.19 15.75 5.32
CA GLU A 81 16.04 17.11 5.83
C GLU A 81 15.34 17.94 4.75
N ALA A 82 14.28 18.67 5.12
CA ALA A 82 13.65 19.61 4.20
C ALA A 82 14.67 20.65 3.73
N ALA A 83 14.49 21.19 2.52
CA ALA A 83 15.34 22.25 1.99
C ALA A 83 15.39 23.50 2.90
N ASP A 84 14.36 23.67 3.73
CA ASP A 84 14.18 24.80 4.66
C ASP A 84 14.74 24.53 6.07
N GLY A 85 15.38 23.37 6.30
CA GLY A 85 16.22 23.10 7.47
C GLY A 85 15.54 22.72 8.79
N GLU A 86 14.22 22.89 8.95
CA GLU A 86 13.56 22.73 10.26
C GLU A 86 12.75 21.44 10.45
N GLU A 87 12.17 20.85 9.39
CA GLU A 87 11.39 19.61 9.49
C GLU A 87 12.08 18.40 8.85
N LYS A 88 12.18 17.32 9.63
CA LYS A 88 12.58 16.00 9.11
C LYS A 88 11.39 15.37 8.42
N ILE A 89 11.44 15.32 7.09
CA ILE A 89 10.41 14.65 6.29
C ILE A 89 10.79 13.18 6.15
N GLU A 90 9.88 12.31 6.57
CA GLU A 90 10.03 10.87 6.39
C GLU A 90 9.34 10.43 5.09
N TYR A 91 10.05 9.64 4.30
CA TYR A 91 9.57 9.02 3.06
C TYR A 91 9.52 7.51 3.23
N ARG A 92 8.56 6.87 2.57
CA ARG A 92 8.38 5.41 2.56
C ARG A 92 8.66 4.87 1.18
N VAL A 93 9.45 3.80 1.10
CA VAL A 93 9.73 3.11 -0.16
C VAL A 93 8.49 2.35 -0.62
N TRP A 94 8.02 2.68 -1.81
CA TRP A 94 6.90 2.03 -2.46
C TRP A 94 7.41 0.94 -3.39
N ASN A 95 7.12 -0.31 -3.05
CA ASN A 95 7.59 -1.47 -3.80
C ASN A 95 6.67 -1.76 -5.01
N PRO A 96 7.17 -1.63 -6.27
CA PRO A 96 6.38 -1.93 -7.46
C PRO A 96 5.95 -3.39 -7.58
N PHE A 97 6.73 -4.34 -7.05
CA PHE A 97 6.39 -5.78 -7.07
C PHE A 97 5.23 -6.16 -6.15
N ARG A 98 4.85 -5.27 -5.22
CA ARG A 98 3.72 -5.49 -4.30
C ARG A 98 2.50 -4.65 -4.65
N SER A 99 2.67 -3.64 -5.50
CA SER A 99 1.64 -2.63 -5.76
C SER A 99 1.52 -2.38 -7.24
N LYS A 100 0.38 -2.76 -7.82
CA LYS A 100 0.12 -2.57 -9.26
C LYS A 100 0.07 -1.10 -9.64
N LEU A 101 -0.39 -0.22 -8.74
CA LEU A 101 -0.32 1.21 -8.95
C LEU A 101 1.13 1.72 -8.96
N GLY A 102 1.95 1.25 -8.01
CA GLY A 102 3.40 1.55 -8.00
C GLY A 102 4.10 1.06 -9.28
N ALA A 103 3.77 -0.16 -9.74
CA ALA A 103 4.25 -0.70 -11.02
C ALA A 103 3.80 0.16 -12.21
N GLY A 104 2.55 0.65 -12.23
CA GLY A 104 2.07 1.54 -13.28
C GLY A 104 2.78 2.90 -13.30
N ILE A 105 3.07 3.47 -12.12
CA ILE A 105 3.80 4.73 -11.99
C ILE A 105 5.22 4.60 -12.55
N VAL A 106 5.94 3.54 -12.15
CA VAL A 106 7.30 3.25 -12.63
C VAL A 106 7.30 2.84 -14.09
N GLY A 107 6.30 2.08 -14.53
CA GLY A 107 6.14 1.61 -15.91
C GLY A 107 5.76 2.69 -16.91
N GLY A 108 5.57 3.94 -16.48
CA GLY A 108 5.46 5.05 -17.41
C GLY A 108 4.05 5.57 -17.67
N ILE A 109 3.04 5.25 -16.84
CA ILE A 109 1.66 5.74 -17.02
C ILE A 109 1.59 7.26 -17.26
N GLY A 110 0.95 7.71 -18.34
CA GLY A 110 0.89 9.10 -18.77
C GLY A 110 0.03 9.95 -17.85
N ALA A 111 -1.18 9.49 -17.53
CA ALA A 111 -2.10 10.21 -16.64
C ALA A 111 -2.29 9.48 -15.30
N CYS A 112 -1.74 10.05 -14.22
CA CYS A 112 -2.05 9.62 -12.85
C CYS A 112 -3.04 10.60 -12.20
N PRO A 113 -4.33 10.26 -12.11
CA PRO A 113 -5.34 11.15 -11.54
C PRO A 113 -5.32 11.19 -10.00
N VAL A 114 -4.56 10.28 -9.36
CA VAL A 114 -4.31 10.29 -7.91
C VAL A 114 -3.31 11.40 -7.62
N LYS A 115 -3.82 12.53 -7.13
CA LYS A 115 -3.05 13.73 -6.81
C LYS A 115 -3.39 14.25 -5.41
N PRO A 116 -2.55 15.12 -4.83
CA PRO A 116 -2.87 15.75 -3.56
C PRO A 116 -4.25 16.42 -3.57
N GLY A 117 -5.06 16.18 -2.52
CA GLY A 117 -6.43 16.69 -2.38
C GLY A 117 -7.51 15.91 -3.14
N ALA A 118 -7.17 14.90 -3.94
CA ALA A 118 -8.16 14.11 -4.67
C ALA A 118 -8.96 13.18 -3.75
N LYS A 119 -10.24 12.95 -4.07
CA LYS A 119 -11.04 11.90 -3.42
C LYS A 119 -10.95 10.61 -4.21
N VAL A 120 -10.43 9.55 -3.61
CA VAL A 120 -10.17 8.25 -4.25
C VAL A 120 -11.04 7.17 -3.64
N LEU A 121 -11.77 6.43 -4.48
CA LEU A 121 -12.41 5.18 -4.11
C LEU A 121 -11.53 4.00 -4.54
N TYR A 122 -11.00 3.28 -3.57
CA TYR A 122 -10.15 2.11 -3.78
C TYR A 122 -10.98 0.84 -3.58
N LEU A 123 -11.21 0.08 -4.65
CA LEU A 123 -11.92 -1.20 -4.64
C LEU A 123 -10.91 -2.35 -4.51
N GLY A 124 -11.01 -3.12 -3.43
CA GLY A 124 -10.08 -4.23 -3.12
C GLY A 124 -8.87 -3.76 -2.31
N GLY A 125 -9.09 -3.08 -1.19
CA GLY A 125 -8.03 -2.52 -0.35
C GLY A 125 -7.11 -3.54 0.35
N ALA A 126 -7.52 -4.81 0.41
CA ALA A 126 -6.86 -5.91 1.11
C ALA A 126 -6.40 -5.50 2.51
N SER A 127 -5.13 -5.69 2.85
CA SER A 127 -4.54 -5.28 4.14
C SER A 127 -4.10 -3.81 4.19
N GLY A 128 -4.35 -3.03 3.13
CA GLY A 128 -4.05 -1.60 3.09
C GLY A 128 -2.61 -1.23 2.71
N THR A 129 -1.82 -2.17 2.18
CA THR A 129 -0.43 -1.91 1.75
C THR A 129 -0.35 -0.80 0.70
N THR A 130 -1.02 -0.96 -0.44
CA THR A 130 -1.11 0.08 -1.49
C THR A 130 -1.97 1.26 -1.05
N VAL A 131 -3.07 1.01 -0.34
CA VAL A 131 -3.96 2.07 0.16
C VAL A 131 -3.19 3.09 1.01
N SER A 132 -2.24 2.63 1.82
CA SER A 132 -1.40 3.52 2.62
C SER A 132 -0.51 4.45 1.78
N HIS A 133 -0.03 4.01 0.61
CA HIS A 133 0.73 4.86 -0.32
C HIS A 133 -0.18 5.81 -1.11
N VAL A 134 -1.38 5.37 -1.50
CA VAL A 134 -2.39 6.24 -2.11
C VAL A 134 -2.80 7.35 -1.15
N SER A 135 -2.99 7.00 0.12
CA SER A 135 -3.24 7.94 1.21
C SER A 135 -2.11 8.95 1.37
N ASP A 136 -0.87 8.50 1.33
CA ASP A 136 0.32 9.37 1.40
C ASP A 136 0.37 10.34 0.20
N MET A 137 0.03 9.88 -1.02
CA MET A 137 0.01 10.73 -2.23
C MET A 137 -1.12 11.77 -2.20
N VAL A 138 -2.30 11.38 -1.75
CA VAL A 138 -3.48 12.24 -1.67
C VAL A 138 -3.31 13.29 -0.56
N GLY A 139 -2.58 12.96 0.49
CA GLY A 139 -2.30 13.87 1.60
C GLY A 139 -3.51 14.09 2.52
N PRO A 140 -3.40 15.02 3.48
CA PRO A 140 -4.41 15.24 4.52
C PRO A 140 -5.71 15.88 4.00
N GLU A 141 -5.64 16.64 2.90
CA GLU A 141 -6.80 17.35 2.32
C GLU A 141 -7.72 16.45 1.49
N GLY A 142 -7.20 15.33 0.99
CA GLY A 142 -7.99 14.37 0.24
C GLY A 142 -8.43 13.19 1.09
N VAL A 143 -9.25 12.32 0.51
CA VAL A 143 -9.85 11.18 1.23
C VAL A 143 -9.75 9.93 0.40
N VAL A 144 -9.37 8.82 1.03
CA VAL A 144 -9.32 7.50 0.41
C VAL A 144 -10.38 6.61 1.05
N TYR A 145 -11.41 6.27 0.29
CA TYR A 145 -12.40 5.28 0.67
C TYR A 145 -11.91 3.90 0.24
N ALA A 146 -11.58 3.03 1.19
CA ALA A 146 -11.03 1.70 0.90
C ALA A 146 -12.08 0.63 1.15
N VAL A 147 -12.59 0.02 0.08
CA VAL A 147 -13.58 -1.06 0.14
C VAL A 147 -12.86 -2.41 0.14
N GLU A 148 -13.18 -3.24 1.12
CA GLU A 148 -12.65 -4.60 1.24
C GLU A 148 -13.75 -5.57 1.68
N PHE A 149 -13.81 -6.75 1.07
CA PHE A 149 -14.85 -7.73 1.38
C PHE A 149 -14.45 -8.65 2.54
N SER A 150 -13.17 -9.00 2.64
CA SER A 150 -12.68 -9.93 3.65
C SER A 150 -12.64 -9.29 5.03
N HIS A 151 -13.31 -9.89 6.02
CA HIS A 151 -13.26 -9.43 7.41
C HIS A 151 -11.86 -9.49 8.02
N ARG A 152 -11.05 -10.49 7.64
CA ARG A 152 -9.67 -10.62 8.13
C ARG A 152 -8.81 -9.47 7.62
N SER A 153 -8.83 -9.25 6.31
CA SER A 153 -8.09 -8.16 5.66
C SER A 153 -8.63 -6.79 6.08
N GLY A 154 -9.95 -6.68 6.25
CA GLY A 154 -10.63 -5.50 6.77
C GLY A 154 -10.20 -5.13 8.19
N ARG A 155 -9.81 -6.10 9.02
CA ARG A 155 -9.24 -5.84 10.35
C ARG A 155 -7.90 -5.12 10.25
N ASP A 156 -7.02 -5.59 9.37
CA ASP A 156 -5.72 -4.96 9.11
C ASP A 156 -5.89 -3.58 8.47
N LEU A 157 -6.79 -3.46 7.49
CA LEU A 157 -7.14 -2.19 6.86
C LEU A 157 -7.67 -1.17 7.88
N THR A 158 -8.53 -1.60 8.80
CA THR A 158 -9.06 -0.74 9.87
C THR A 158 -7.97 -0.33 10.84
N ASN A 159 -7.05 -1.24 11.20
CA ASN A 159 -5.92 -0.90 12.08
C ASN A 159 -4.98 0.12 11.43
N MET A 160 -4.74 0.01 10.12
CA MET A 160 -3.98 1.00 9.36
C MET A 160 -4.71 2.35 9.30
N ALA A 161 -6.03 2.34 9.06
CA ALA A 161 -6.86 3.54 9.00
C ALA A 161 -6.95 4.29 10.34
N LYS A 162 -6.85 3.61 11.49
CA LYS A 162 -6.76 4.29 12.82
C LYS A 162 -5.58 5.25 12.93
N ARG A 163 -4.51 5.00 12.18
CA ARG A 163 -3.32 5.85 12.16
C ARG A 163 -3.40 6.94 11.10
N ARG A 164 -4.16 6.71 10.02
CA ARG A 164 -4.27 7.62 8.86
C ARG A 164 -5.69 8.20 8.78
N PRO A 165 -5.90 9.45 9.22
CA PRO A 165 -7.24 10.03 9.34
C PRO A 165 -7.94 10.25 7.99
N ASN A 166 -7.18 10.31 6.90
CA ASN A 166 -7.70 10.48 5.54
C ASN A 166 -8.16 9.15 4.89
N VAL A 167 -8.04 8.01 5.56
CA VAL A 167 -8.50 6.71 5.07
C VAL A 167 -9.78 6.29 5.78
N VAL A 168 -10.84 6.05 5.00
CA VAL A 168 -12.11 5.50 5.50
C VAL A 168 -12.21 4.03 5.10
N PRO A 169 -12.06 3.07 6.03
CA PRO A 169 -12.18 1.65 5.74
C PRO A 169 -13.65 1.24 5.67
N ILE A 170 -14.02 0.51 4.62
CA ILE A 170 -15.39 0.02 4.38
C ILE A 170 -15.31 -1.49 4.17
N VAL A 171 -15.84 -2.26 5.12
CA VAL A 171 -15.85 -3.73 5.06
C VAL A 171 -17.18 -4.21 4.48
N GLU A 172 -17.32 -4.19 3.16
CA GLU A 172 -18.53 -4.56 2.42
C GLU A 172 -18.19 -5.14 1.04
N ASP A 173 -19.17 -5.79 0.40
CA ASP A 173 -19.01 -6.30 -0.97
C ASP A 173 -19.09 -5.17 -2.00
N ALA A 174 -18.00 -4.99 -2.78
CA ALA A 174 -17.93 -4.02 -3.86
C ALA A 174 -19.00 -4.22 -4.96
N ARG A 175 -19.59 -5.41 -5.09
CA ARG A 175 -20.70 -5.70 -6.02
C ARG A 175 -22.01 -5.00 -5.65
N GLN A 176 -22.15 -4.55 -4.41
CA GLN A 176 -23.38 -3.97 -3.86
C GLN A 176 -23.14 -2.55 -3.32
N PRO A 177 -22.87 -1.55 -4.20
CA PRO A 177 -22.58 -0.18 -3.78
C PRO A 177 -23.69 0.48 -2.96
N GLN A 178 -24.93 -0.01 -3.08
CA GLN A 178 -26.08 0.43 -2.30
C GLN A 178 -25.87 0.32 -0.78
N ARG A 179 -25.10 -0.68 -0.32
CA ARG A 179 -24.91 -0.94 1.11
C ARG A 179 -24.08 0.13 1.81
N TYR A 180 -23.10 0.69 1.11
CA TYR A 180 -22.20 1.72 1.65
C TYR A 180 -22.43 3.09 1.00
N ARG A 181 -23.56 3.28 0.31
CA ARG A 181 -23.90 4.54 -0.35
C ARG A 181 -23.95 5.74 0.60
N MET A 182 -24.24 5.50 1.87
CA MET A 182 -24.33 6.55 2.89
C MET A 182 -22.95 7.00 3.40
N LEU A 183 -21.90 6.20 3.19
CA LEU A 183 -20.55 6.47 3.69
C LEU A 183 -19.68 7.24 2.69
N ILE A 184 -19.98 7.10 1.40
CA ILE A 184 -19.13 7.61 0.32
C ILE A 184 -19.79 8.81 -0.36
N GLY A 185 -19.07 9.94 -0.40
CA GLY A 185 -19.45 11.10 -1.21
C GLY A 185 -18.95 10.98 -2.66
N MET A 186 -19.24 11.99 -3.49
CA MET A 186 -18.75 12.00 -4.88
C MET A 186 -17.21 12.02 -4.93
N VAL A 187 -16.62 11.03 -5.61
CA VAL A 187 -15.16 10.84 -5.76
C VAL A 187 -14.66 11.30 -7.13
N ASP A 188 -13.37 11.59 -7.21
CA ASP A 188 -12.69 12.04 -8.43
C ASP A 188 -12.08 10.86 -9.20
N VAL A 189 -11.63 9.83 -8.47
CA VAL A 189 -10.92 8.67 -9.02
C VAL A 189 -11.45 7.37 -8.40
N ILE A 190 -11.69 6.37 -9.23
CA ILE A 190 -11.84 4.98 -8.79
C ILE A 190 -10.58 4.21 -9.19
N PHE A 191 -9.94 3.55 -8.23
CA PHE A 191 -8.90 2.55 -8.48
C PHE A 191 -9.43 1.15 -8.13
N SER A 192 -9.37 0.21 -9.06
CA SER A 192 -9.83 -1.17 -8.85
C SER A 192 -8.67 -2.15 -8.93
N ASP A 193 -8.44 -2.86 -7.82
CA ASP A 193 -7.54 -4.01 -7.71
C ASP A 193 -8.28 -5.32 -7.43
N VAL A 194 -9.57 -5.37 -7.82
CA VAL A 194 -10.43 -6.53 -7.59
C VAL A 194 -10.13 -7.60 -8.64
N ALA A 195 -9.69 -8.78 -8.20
CA ALA A 195 -9.49 -9.93 -9.06
C ALA A 195 -10.77 -10.78 -9.17
N GLN A 196 -11.74 -10.35 -9.99
CA GLN A 196 -13.00 -11.06 -10.24
C GLN A 196 -13.31 -11.11 -11.74
N PRO A 197 -13.99 -12.16 -12.26
CA PRO A 197 -14.38 -12.21 -13.67
C PRO A 197 -15.37 -11.10 -14.09
N ASP A 198 -16.17 -10.59 -13.15
CA ASP A 198 -17.13 -9.52 -13.36
C ASP A 198 -16.58 -8.12 -13.02
N GLN A 199 -15.26 -7.93 -13.14
CA GLN A 199 -14.54 -6.71 -12.74
C GLN A 199 -15.08 -5.45 -13.41
N ALA A 200 -15.25 -5.42 -14.74
CA ALA A 200 -15.79 -4.26 -15.45
C ALA A 200 -17.14 -3.82 -14.88
N ARG A 201 -18.06 -4.77 -14.64
CA ARG A 201 -19.39 -4.49 -14.08
C ARG A 201 -19.31 -3.93 -12.67
N ILE A 202 -18.43 -4.46 -11.82
CA ILE A 202 -18.22 -3.95 -10.45
C ILE A 202 -17.76 -2.50 -10.51
N VAL A 203 -16.78 -2.19 -11.36
CA VAL A 203 -16.23 -0.83 -11.47
C VAL A 203 -17.28 0.13 -12.03
N THR A 204 -18.02 -0.25 -13.07
CA THR A 204 -19.00 0.62 -13.72
C THR A 204 -20.23 0.85 -12.84
N HIS A 205 -20.66 -0.17 -12.09
CA HIS A 205 -21.70 -0.03 -11.08
C HIS A 205 -21.26 0.96 -9.98
N ASN A 206 -20.04 0.84 -9.45
CA ASN A 206 -19.50 1.79 -8.48
C ASN A 206 -19.37 3.21 -9.03
N ALA A 207 -18.90 3.33 -10.28
CA ALA A 207 -18.78 4.62 -10.97
C ALA A 207 -20.14 5.31 -11.09
N GLY A 208 -21.21 4.56 -11.37
CA GLY A 208 -22.56 5.11 -11.44
C GLY A 208 -23.09 5.72 -10.14
N PHE A 209 -22.62 5.24 -8.98
CA PHE A 209 -23.03 5.76 -7.67
C PHE A 209 -22.14 6.91 -7.17
N PHE A 210 -20.83 6.80 -7.36
CA PHE A 210 -19.88 7.64 -6.62
C PHE A 210 -18.99 8.49 -7.51
N LEU A 211 -18.77 8.15 -8.78
CA LEU A 211 -17.79 8.84 -9.60
C LEU A 211 -18.40 10.08 -10.26
N LYS A 212 -17.71 11.22 -10.16
CA LYS A 212 -18.11 12.45 -10.86
C LYS A 212 -18.07 12.26 -12.37
N ASN A 213 -18.87 13.05 -13.09
CA ASN A 213 -18.74 13.15 -14.54
C ASN A 213 -17.34 13.67 -14.91
N ASN A 214 -16.72 13.09 -15.94
CA ASN A 214 -15.30 13.28 -16.26
C ASN A 214 -14.32 12.80 -15.16
N GLY A 215 -14.79 12.04 -14.18
CA GLY A 215 -13.94 11.37 -13.20
C GLY A 215 -13.11 10.27 -13.84
N TRP A 216 -12.05 9.86 -13.15
CA TRP A 216 -11.10 8.89 -13.66
C TRP A 216 -11.36 7.49 -13.10
N VAL A 217 -11.11 6.50 -13.95
CA VAL A 217 -11.20 5.09 -13.61
C VAL A 217 -9.86 4.45 -13.95
N MET A 218 -9.27 3.79 -12.97
CA MET A 218 -8.04 3.01 -13.11
C MET A 218 -8.34 1.57 -12.71
N ILE A 219 -8.09 0.61 -13.60
CA ILE A 219 -8.41 -0.80 -13.38
C ILE A 219 -7.16 -1.62 -13.63
N SER A 220 -6.76 -2.41 -12.63
CA SER A 220 -5.75 -3.44 -12.80
C SER A 220 -6.42 -4.73 -13.23
N ILE A 221 -6.27 -5.09 -14.51
CA ILE A 221 -6.82 -6.33 -15.08
C ILE A 221 -5.74 -7.41 -14.97
N LYS A 222 -6.12 -8.56 -14.41
CA LYS A 222 -5.30 -9.78 -14.41
C LYS A 222 -5.95 -10.79 -15.34
N ALA A 223 -5.31 -11.09 -16.46
CA ALA A 223 -5.91 -11.93 -17.51
C ALA A 223 -6.40 -13.28 -16.96
N ASN A 224 -5.53 -13.97 -16.22
CA ASN A 224 -5.80 -15.30 -15.64
C ASN A 224 -6.98 -15.35 -14.63
N CYS A 225 -7.41 -14.21 -14.09
CA CYS A 225 -8.57 -14.17 -13.20
C CYS A 225 -9.89 -13.90 -13.93
N VAL A 226 -9.83 -13.38 -15.16
CA VAL A 226 -11.01 -13.16 -16.00
C VAL A 226 -11.28 -14.41 -16.84
N ASP A 227 -10.25 -14.88 -17.55
CA ASP A 227 -10.28 -16.10 -18.36
C ASP A 227 -8.86 -16.69 -18.40
N SER A 228 -8.69 -17.89 -17.85
CA SER A 228 -7.39 -18.59 -17.82
C SER A 228 -7.07 -19.37 -19.09
N THR A 229 -8.01 -19.44 -20.04
CA THR A 229 -7.86 -20.21 -21.29
C THR A 229 -7.51 -19.33 -22.48
N ALA A 230 -7.91 -18.06 -22.43
CA ALA A 230 -7.65 -17.08 -23.46
C ALA A 230 -6.27 -16.42 -23.33
N ALA A 231 -5.75 -15.90 -24.45
CA ALA A 231 -4.54 -15.09 -24.46
C ALA A 231 -4.76 -13.76 -23.70
N PRO A 232 -3.78 -13.26 -22.92
CA PRO A 232 -3.93 -12.03 -22.13
C PRO A 232 -4.39 -10.81 -22.93
N GLU A 233 -3.90 -10.64 -24.15
CA GLU A 233 -4.24 -9.54 -25.04
C GLU A 233 -5.72 -9.55 -25.43
N ALA A 234 -6.27 -10.75 -25.69
CA ALA A 234 -7.68 -10.91 -25.99
C ALA A 234 -8.55 -10.57 -24.78
N VAL A 235 -8.13 -10.98 -23.58
CA VAL A 235 -8.82 -10.65 -22.32
C VAL A 235 -8.83 -9.14 -22.07
N PHE A 236 -7.69 -8.46 -22.29
CA PHE A 236 -7.61 -7.01 -22.13
C PHE A 236 -8.53 -6.28 -23.11
N ALA A 237 -8.57 -6.70 -24.39
CA ALA A 237 -9.46 -6.12 -25.38
C ALA A 237 -10.94 -6.30 -25.01
N MET A 238 -11.32 -7.49 -24.56
CA MET A 238 -12.69 -7.79 -24.11
C MET A 238 -13.11 -6.91 -22.93
N GLU A 239 -12.26 -6.76 -21.92
CA GLU A 239 -12.55 -5.91 -20.76
C GLU A 239 -12.64 -4.43 -21.14
N ILE A 240 -11.76 -3.94 -22.02
CA ILE A 240 -11.82 -2.57 -22.53
C ILE A 240 -13.14 -2.31 -23.26
N ASP A 241 -13.63 -3.26 -24.06
CA ASP A 241 -14.89 -3.12 -24.77
C ASP A 241 -16.10 -3.14 -23.84
N LYS A 242 -16.08 -3.93 -22.76
CA LYS A 242 -17.10 -3.86 -21.69
C LYS A 242 -17.12 -2.47 -21.04
N LEU A 243 -15.95 -1.94 -20.67
CA LEU A 243 -15.83 -0.61 -20.07
C LEU A 243 -16.36 0.50 -21.00
N ARG A 244 -16.07 0.39 -22.31
CA ARG A 244 -16.60 1.32 -23.32
C ARG A 244 -18.12 1.30 -23.40
N LYS A 245 -18.73 0.11 -23.39
CA LYS A 245 -20.19 -0.06 -23.41
C LYS A 245 -20.86 0.59 -22.20
N ASP A 246 -20.19 0.54 -21.05
CA ASP A 246 -20.68 1.10 -19.78
C ASP A 246 -20.31 2.59 -19.58
N GLY A 247 -19.83 3.28 -20.63
CA GLY A 247 -19.60 4.72 -20.61
C GLY A 247 -18.26 5.16 -20.03
N VAL A 248 -17.30 4.25 -19.86
CA VAL A 248 -15.90 4.57 -19.54
C VAL A 248 -15.11 4.66 -20.85
N LYS A 249 -14.56 5.83 -21.17
CA LYS A 249 -13.70 6.01 -22.34
C LYS A 249 -12.25 5.68 -21.95
N PRO A 250 -11.66 4.56 -22.41
CA PRO A 250 -10.27 4.24 -22.15
C PRO A 250 -9.37 5.30 -22.81
N LYS A 251 -8.31 5.69 -22.11
CA LYS A 251 -7.31 6.68 -22.53
C LYS A 251 -5.96 6.05 -22.74
N GLU A 252 -5.59 5.15 -21.84
CA GLU A 252 -4.28 4.55 -21.79
C GLU A 252 -4.37 3.12 -21.28
N GLN A 253 -3.52 2.25 -21.81
CA GLN A 253 -3.32 0.89 -21.36
C GLN A 253 -1.82 0.67 -21.24
N LEU A 254 -1.39 0.13 -20.10
CA LEU A 254 0.00 -0.20 -19.82
C LEU A 254 0.09 -1.62 -19.28
N THR A 255 0.92 -2.47 -19.89
CA THR A 255 1.27 -3.77 -19.32
C THR A 255 2.24 -3.58 -18.15
N LEU A 256 2.05 -4.32 -17.05
CA LEU A 256 2.84 -4.15 -15.82
C LEU A 256 4.09 -5.05 -15.77
N GLU A 257 4.56 -5.55 -16.91
CA GLU A 257 5.82 -6.27 -17.01
C GLU A 257 7.00 -5.28 -16.85
N PRO A 258 8.04 -5.61 -16.07
CA PRO A 258 8.41 -6.93 -15.53
C PRO A 258 7.88 -7.26 -14.12
N TYR A 259 7.09 -6.37 -13.50
CA TYR A 259 6.70 -6.51 -12.08
C TYR A 259 5.60 -7.55 -11.85
N HIS A 260 4.57 -7.53 -12.71
CA HIS A 260 3.41 -8.40 -12.61
C HIS A 260 3.10 -9.02 -13.99
N ARG A 261 3.33 -10.34 -14.11
CA ARG A 261 3.02 -11.11 -15.33
C ARG A 261 1.51 -11.15 -15.59
N ASP A 262 1.11 -11.09 -16.85
CA ASP A 262 -0.30 -11.14 -17.30
C ASP A 262 -1.21 -10.07 -16.65
N HIS A 263 -0.63 -8.94 -16.24
CA HIS A 263 -1.36 -7.79 -15.70
C HIS A 263 -1.26 -6.59 -16.62
N ALA A 264 -2.38 -5.89 -16.78
CA ALA A 264 -2.45 -4.60 -17.45
C ALA A 264 -3.18 -3.58 -16.58
N LEU A 265 -2.68 -2.36 -16.55
CA LEU A 265 -3.34 -1.21 -15.96
C LEU A 265 -4.01 -0.42 -17.07
N VAL A 266 -5.34 -0.29 -16.99
CA VAL A 266 -6.14 0.50 -17.93
C VAL A 266 -6.63 1.75 -17.22
N VAL A 267 -6.41 2.91 -17.85
CA VAL A 267 -6.90 4.21 -17.40
C VAL A 267 -7.97 4.71 -18.34
N GLY A 268 -9.09 5.16 -17.80
CA GLY A 268 -10.20 5.72 -18.56
C GLY A 268 -10.87 6.88 -17.85
N VAL A 269 -11.73 7.58 -18.59
CA VAL A 269 -12.54 8.70 -18.09
C VAL A 269 -14.00 8.31 -18.16
N TYR A 270 -14.71 8.42 -17.04
CA TYR A 270 -16.13 8.10 -16.95
C TYR A 270 -17.00 9.24 -17.50
N ARG A 271 -17.96 8.89 -18.37
CA ARG A 271 -18.89 9.82 -19.02
C ARG A 271 -18.18 11.06 -19.55
N ALA A 272 -17.09 10.84 -20.28
CA ALA A 272 -16.31 11.93 -20.88
C ALA A 272 -17.25 12.82 -21.72
N SER A 273 -17.28 14.11 -21.40
CA SER A 273 -18.03 15.08 -22.18
C SER A 273 -17.62 14.98 -23.65
N LYS A 274 -18.62 14.95 -24.55
CA LYS A 274 -18.34 15.09 -25.98
C LYS A 274 -17.72 16.48 -26.13
N LYS A 275 -16.45 16.57 -26.56
CA LYS A 275 -15.88 17.85 -26.97
C LYS A 275 -16.88 18.47 -27.96
N LYS A 276 -17.39 19.67 -27.66
CA LYS A 276 -18.05 20.48 -28.69
C LYS A 276 -17.01 20.62 -29.80
N LYS A 277 -17.32 20.09 -30.98
CA LYS A 277 -16.60 20.51 -32.18
C LYS A 277 -17.00 21.97 -32.37
N GLU A 278 -16.07 22.88 -32.08
CA GLU A 278 -16.05 24.18 -32.75
C GLU A 278 -15.68 23.95 -34.23
#